data_AF-A0A150HN46-F1
#
_entry.id   AF-A0A150HN46-F1
#
_cell.length_a   1.000
_cell.length_b   1.000
_cell.length_c   1.000
_cell.angle_alpha   90.00
_cell.angle_beta   90.00
_cell.angle_gamma   90.00
#
_symmetry.space_group_name_H-M   'P 1'
#
loop_
_entity.id
_entity.type
_entity.pdbx_description
1 polymer ?
#
loop_
_entity_poly.entity_id
_entity_poly.type
_entity_poly.pdbx_seq_one_letter_code
_entity_poly.pdbx_strand_id
1 'polypeptide(L)'
;MDLSQEIKIITQIKSEDFQHSIWQTSLSVDCNNWIVLYLAMQMIQAEKLKLDQRIELEGSRQNNLFGRSKKQVCTVLELLQYIAFAQPPELALQLLNQLLGGREQTQIALQNELKKFKLDTQVQTIRELYQLAEAIFLMPIEIIQQVFQKQLSFKGNTLTPISSILTCSQLDAVLYLEYANKQIYFSYRAENQTIGIFCLFDSIQRIDHIIPYYHYFTEGLIPSKSIQAKSEWINIIGDTYFGEFYTEIRKSKGNDDALQRYGYQHSFEKIKAFFNENDLNIANFEAVFNSEKDSPLQDKKAFILGAKAKETIQEFKRVHLNTVCLGNNHLKDYGAASLRYTLQQYDEANIHYIGAGLDQQQAHQFFEIRTAQKTFAIFNGYWHRDIAYQDYDFYALGNSAGVACLNTILFEQIIHYKTRHPNHKVILICHWGVDFKTTHPEQESLAKLFIQIGVDLIIGHGAHTIQPIQHIHDKPVVFGIGNGVFNSNGEYKKHQALPYGMIARINVNEEIVQLYPIFTDNLETFWQPYPVNEKQFKQVSDYLTQHLDQSHYQLKKNALGSFIELKI
;
A
#
# COMPACT_ATOMS: atom_id res chain seq x y z
N MET A 1 -27.53 -18.63 5.27
CA MET A 1 -27.14 -17.78 6.42
C MET A 1 -26.38 -16.61 5.86
N ASP A 2 -26.78 -15.36 6.10
CA ASP A 2 -25.93 -14.24 5.69
C ASP A 2 -24.59 -14.33 6.45
N LEU A 3 -23.47 -14.17 5.75
CA LEU A 3 -22.16 -14.12 6.39
C LEU A 3 -22.11 -12.85 7.24
N SER A 4 -22.14 -12.99 8.56
CA SER A 4 -22.07 -11.88 9.51
C SER A 4 -20.64 -11.46 9.86
N GLN A 5 -19.63 -12.20 9.38
CA GLN A 5 -18.20 -11.95 9.60
C GLN A 5 -17.39 -12.10 8.30
N GLU A 6 -16.32 -11.32 8.17
CA GLU A 6 -15.34 -11.49 7.09
C GLU A 6 -14.65 -12.84 7.21
N ILE A 7 -14.29 -13.43 6.07
CA ILE A 7 -13.45 -14.63 6.01
C ILE A 7 -12.07 -14.19 5.57
N LYS A 8 -11.05 -14.47 6.39
CA LYS A 8 -9.63 -14.24 6.10
C LYS A 8 -8.86 -15.45 6.60
N ILE A 9 -8.70 -16.45 5.74
CA ILE A 9 -7.97 -17.70 6.05
C ILE A 9 -6.71 -17.70 5.19
N ILE A 10 -5.56 -17.93 5.80
CA ILE A 10 -4.32 -18.27 5.11
C ILE A 10 -3.83 -19.59 5.66
N THR A 11 -3.48 -20.51 4.78
CA THR A 11 -2.95 -21.80 5.18
C THR A 11 -1.78 -22.21 4.30
N GLN A 12 -0.84 -22.92 4.90
CA GLN A 12 0.25 -23.57 4.18
C GLN A 12 -0.21 -24.99 3.82
N ILE A 13 -0.12 -25.33 2.54
CA ILE A 13 -0.59 -26.61 2.01
C ILE A 13 -0.09 -27.79 2.86
N LYS A 14 -1.01 -28.69 3.25
CA LYS A 14 -0.81 -29.88 4.10
C LYS A 14 -0.56 -29.60 5.58
N SER A 15 -0.71 -28.36 6.05
CA SER A 15 -0.61 -28.01 7.48
C SER A 15 -1.96 -27.77 8.16
N GLU A 16 -3.08 -27.91 7.43
CA GLU A 16 -4.43 -27.63 7.90
C GLU A 16 -4.91 -28.67 8.92
N ASP A 17 -5.40 -28.23 10.08
CA ASP A 17 -6.03 -29.13 11.06
C ASP A 17 -7.56 -29.22 10.94
N PHE A 18 -8.18 -28.36 10.12
CA PHE A 18 -9.63 -28.22 9.90
C PHE A 18 -10.48 -28.14 11.18
N GLN A 19 -9.90 -27.86 12.34
CA GLN A 19 -10.61 -27.91 13.63
C GLN A 19 -11.43 -26.65 13.89
N HIS A 20 -10.96 -25.50 13.38
CA HIS A 20 -11.65 -24.23 13.57
C HIS A 20 -13.04 -24.25 12.92
N SER A 21 -14.06 -23.73 13.62
CA SER A 21 -15.47 -23.76 13.19
C SER A 21 -15.70 -23.09 11.83
N ILE A 22 -14.84 -22.13 11.45
CA ILE A 22 -14.90 -21.46 10.16
C ILE A 22 -14.89 -22.42 8.97
N TRP A 23 -14.19 -23.56 9.07
CA TRP A 23 -14.11 -24.58 8.02
C TRP A 23 -15.45 -25.28 7.75
N GLN A 24 -16.36 -25.27 8.74
CA GLN A 24 -17.71 -25.83 8.63
C GLN A 24 -18.74 -24.81 8.12
N THR A 25 -18.32 -23.57 7.85
CA THR A 25 -19.21 -22.54 7.31
C THR A 25 -19.75 -22.98 5.96
N SER A 26 -21.07 -23.05 5.84
CA SER A 26 -21.78 -23.51 4.65
C SER A 26 -22.12 -22.33 3.74
N LEU A 27 -21.80 -22.49 2.45
CA LEU A 27 -21.96 -21.50 1.40
C LEU A 27 -22.81 -22.10 0.28
N SER A 28 -23.78 -21.34 -0.22
CA SER A 28 -24.62 -21.74 -1.36
C SER A 28 -23.99 -21.19 -2.63
N VAL A 29 -23.09 -21.95 -3.25
CA VAL A 29 -22.26 -21.50 -4.39
C VAL A 29 -22.26 -22.54 -5.51
N ASP A 30 -22.05 -22.08 -6.75
CA ASP A 30 -21.84 -22.95 -7.91
C ASP A 30 -20.33 -23.05 -8.20
N CYS A 31 -19.76 -24.24 -7.98
CA CYS A 31 -18.35 -24.52 -8.23
C CYS A 31 -18.11 -25.39 -9.48
N ASN A 32 -19.10 -25.57 -10.37
CA ASN A 32 -18.98 -26.42 -11.56
C ASN A 32 -17.80 -26.03 -12.45
N ASN A 33 -17.54 -24.73 -12.60
CA ASN A 33 -16.39 -24.23 -13.37
C ASN A 33 -15.05 -24.74 -12.82
N TRP A 34 -14.92 -24.84 -11.50
CA TRP A 34 -13.70 -25.34 -10.86
C TRP A 34 -13.51 -26.83 -11.13
N ILE A 35 -14.59 -27.62 -11.09
CA ILE A 35 -14.56 -29.04 -11.42
C ILE A 35 -14.16 -29.25 -12.89
N VAL A 36 -14.70 -28.43 -13.80
CA VAL A 36 -14.32 -28.46 -15.23
C VAL A 36 -12.84 -28.15 -15.40
N LEU A 37 -12.34 -27.09 -14.75
CA LEU A 37 -10.91 -26.74 -14.77
C LEU A 37 -10.07 -27.90 -14.26
N TYR A 38 -10.42 -28.46 -13.10
CA TYR A 38 -9.73 -29.59 -12.49
C TYR A 38 -9.66 -30.79 -13.44
N LEU A 39 -10.80 -31.25 -13.98
CA LEU A 39 -10.87 -32.40 -14.87
C LEU A 39 -10.05 -32.19 -16.16
N ALA A 40 -10.18 -31.03 -16.80
CA ALA A 40 -9.44 -30.74 -18.02
C ALA A 40 -7.92 -30.68 -17.76
N MET A 41 -7.50 -30.04 -16.66
CA MET A 41 -6.09 -29.99 -16.25
C MET A 41 -5.55 -31.38 -15.91
N GLN A 42 -6.34 -32.25 -15.28
CA GLN A 42 -5.97 -33.65 -15.07
C GLN A 42 -5.80 -34.43 -16.37
N MET A 43 -6.69 -34.23 -17.34
CA MET A 43 -6.56 -34.86 -18.65
C MET A 43 -5.30 -34.38 -19.39
N ILE A 44 -4.93 -33.11 -19.24
CA ILE A 44 -3.69 -32.55 -19.79
C ILE A 44 -2.48 -33.17 -19.10
N GLN A 45 -2.47 -33.22 -17.76
CA GLN A 45 -1.39 -33.83 -16.98
C GLN A 45 -1.21 -35.32 -17.33
N ALA A 46 -2.30 -36.03 -17.59
CA ALA A 46 -2.28 -37.44 -18.00
C ALA A 46 -2.02 -37.65 -19.51
N GLU A 47 -1.66 -36.58 -20.25
CA GLU A 47 -1.42 -36.59 -21.70
C GLU A 47 -2.61 -37.06 -22.56
N LYS A 48 -3.82 -37.05 -22.00
CA LYS A 48 -5.08 -37.41 -22.69
C LYS A 48 -5.71 -36.24 -23.44
N LEU A 49 -5.28 -35.02 -23.15
CA LEU A 49 -5.77 -33.79 -23.76
C LEU A 49 -4.58 -32.87 -24.07
N LYS A 50 -4.51 -32.36 -25.30
CA LYS A 50 -3.47 -31.39 -25.68
C LYS A 50 -4.00 -29.97 -25.59
N LEU A 51 -3.16 -29.05 -25.13
CA LEU A 51 -3.51 -27.63 -24.97
C LEU A 51 -3.86 -26.94 -26.30
N ASP A 52 -3.21 -27.35 -27.40
CA ASP A 52 -3.42 -26.84 -28.75
C ASP A 52 -4.58 -27.52 -29.50
N GLN A 53 -5.19 -28.55 -28.89
CA GLN A 53 -6.32 -29.25 -29.48
C GLN A 53 -7.48 -28.29 -29.71
N ARG A 54 -8.03 -28.32 -30.93
CA ARG A 54 -9.12 -27.46 -31.34
C ARG A 54 -10.47 -28.07 -30.98
N ILE A 55 -11.34 -27.27 -30.37
CA ILE A 55 -12.69 -27.63 -29.95
C ILE A 55 -13.68 -26.67 -30.61
N GLU A 56 -14.77 -27.23 -31.11
CA GLU A 56 -15.87 -26.48 -31.70
C GLU A 56 -16.95 -26.24 -30.63
N LEU A 57 -17.33 -24.97 -30.45
CA LEU A 57 -18.32 -24.54 -29.47
C LEU A 57 -19.51 -23.86 -30.15
N GLU A 58 -20.67 -23.97 -29.51
CA GLU A 58 -21.89 -23.30 -29.94
C GLU A 58 -22.04 -21.97 -29.19
N GLY A 59 -22.18 -20.87 -29.93
CA GLY A 59 -22.43 -19.56 -29.34
C GLY A 59 -23.78 -19.51 -28.62
N SER A 60 -23.81 -18.93 -27.41
CA SER A 60 -25.03 -18.81 -26.59
C SER A 60 -25.58 -17.38 -26.55
N ARG A 61 -26.84 -17.22 -26.12
CA ARG A 61 -27.50 -15.89 -25.99
C ARG A 61 -26.91 -15.02 -24.87
N GLN A 62 -26.27 -15.62 -23.88
CA GLN A 62 -25.70 -14.94 -22.72
C GLN A 62 -24.22 -14.54 -22.92
N ASN A 63 -23.53 -15.14 -23.90
CA ASN A 63 -22.13 -14.83 -24.20
C ASN A 63 -22.01 -13.77 -25.32
N ASN A 64 -21.85 -12.51 -24.93
CA ASN A 64 -21.65 -11.39 -25.87
C ASN A 64 -20.39 -11.53 -26.74
N LEU A 65 -19.42 -12.37 -26.35
CA LEU A 65 -18.15 -12.57 -27.05
C LEU A 65 -18.23 -13.47 -28.29
N PHE A 66 -19.21 -14.38 -28.37
CA PHE A 66 -19.24 -15.39 -29.44
C PHE A 66 -20.24 -15.05 -30.56
N GLY A 67 -20.96 -13.95 -30.45
CA GLY A 67 -22.03 -13.58 -31.38
C GLY A 67 -23.16 -14.61 -31.43
N ARG A 68 -24.32 -14.22 -31.97
CA ARG A 68 -25.43 -15.18 -32.12
C ARG A 68 -25.08 -16.20 -33.22
N SER A 69 -25.22 -17.49 -32.89
CA SER A 69 -25.39 -18.62 -33.81
C SER A 69 -24.27 -18.96 -34.81
N LYS A 70 -22.99 -18.69 -34.50
CA LYS A 70 -21.87 -19.28 -35.26
C LYS A 70 -21.10 -20.27 -34.41
N LYS A 71 -20.91 -21.48 -34.93
CA LYS A 71 -19.94 -22.45 -34.41
C LYS A 71 -18.55 -21.80 -34.43
N GLN A 72 -17.87 -21.80 -33.30
CA GLN A 72 -16.54 -21.20 -33.17
C GLN A 72 -15.51 -22.25 -32.78
N VAL A 73 -14.32 -22.15 -33.37
CA VAL A 73 -13.20 -23.04 -33.07
C VAL A 73 -12.20 -22.32 -32.18
N CYS A 74 -11.87 -22.93 -31.05
CA CYS A 74 -10.91 -22.44 -30.07
C CYS A 74 -10.01 -23.57 -29.60
N THR A 75 -8.84 -23.23 -29.09
CA THR A 75 -7.97 -24.25 -28.47
C THR A 75 -8.45 -24.56 -27.05
N VAL A 76 -8.10 -25.74 -26.54
CA VAL A 76 -8.31 -26.08 -25.13
C VAL A 76 -7.71 -25.02 -24.21
N LEU A 77 -6.50 -24.55 -24.50
CA LEU A 77 -5.83 -23.53 -23.71
C LEU A 77 -6.61 -22.21 -23.68
N GLU A 78 -7.04 -21.70 -24.84
CA GLU A 78 -7.86 -20.48 -24.94
C GLU A 78 -9.12 -20.59 -24.06
N LEU A 79 -9.76 -21.78 -24.04
CA LEU A 79 -10.95 -22.02 -23.23
C LEU A 79 -10.66 -22.11 -21.75
N LEU A 80 -9.62 -22.82 -21.33
CA LEU A 80 -9.25 -22.89 -19.92
C LEU A 80 -8.88 -21.52 -19.38
N GLN A 81 -8.14 -20.71 -20.15
CA GLN A 81 -7.85 -19.32 -19.80
C GLN A 81 -9.13 -18.50 -19.66
N TYR A 82 -10.07 -18.62 -20.59
CA TYR A 82 -11.34 -17.89 -20.50
C TYR A 82 -12.22 -18.36 -19.32
N ILE A 83 -12.25 -19.66 -19.03
CA ILE A 83 -12.96 -20.21 -17.87
C ILE A 83 -12.33 -19.72 -16.56
N ALA A 84 -11.01 -19.71 -16.45
CA ALA A 84 -10.32 -19.21 -15.26
C ALA A 84 -10.50 -17.68 -15.08
N PHE A 85 -10.52 -16.91 -16.17
CA PHE A 85 -10.54 -15.45 -16.14
C PHE A 85 -11.95 -14.85 -16.00
N ALA A 86 -12.96 -15.47 -16.63
CA ALA A 86 -14.33 -14.93 -16.73
C ALA A 86 -15.44 -15.88 -16.22
N GLN A 87 -15.13 -17.15 -15.95
CA GLN A 87 -16.06 -18.17 -15.42
C GLN A 87 -17.46 -18.27 -16.11
N PRO A 88 -17.55 -18.34 -17.45
CA PRO A 88 -18.81 -18.61 -18.16
C PRO A 88 -19.34 -20.04 -17.92
N PRO A 89 -20.43 -20.24 -17.14
CA PRO A 89 -20.88 -21.58 -16.77
C PRO A 89 -21.24 -22.46 -17.98
N GLU A 90 -21.88 -21.85 -18.99
CA GLU A 90 -22.29 -22.56 -20.21
C GLU A 90 -21.11 -23.08 -21.02
N LEU A 91 -20.02 -22.31 -21.14
CA LEU A 91 -18.86 -22.71 -21.95
C LEU A 91 -18.02 -23.77 -21.25
N ALA A 92 -17.91 -23.71 -19.92
CA ALA A 92 -17.25 -24.76 -19.15
C ALA A 92 -17.96 -26.12 -19.35
N LEU A 93 -19.29 -26.15 -19.30
CA LEU A 93 -20.06 -27.37 -19.55
C LEU A 93 -19.95 -27.83 -21.02
N GLN A 94 -19.93 -26.91 -21.99
CA GLN A 94 -19.73 -27.28 -23.40
C GLN A 94 -18.35 -27.91 -23.63
N LEU A 95 -17.29 -27.37 -23.03
CA LEU A 95 -15.96 -27.95 -23.08
C LEU A 95 -16.00 -29.40 -22.58
N LEU A 96 -16.56 -29.62 -21.39
CA LEU A 96 -16.57 -30.96 -20.80
C LEU A 96 -17.42 -31.96 -21.62
N ASN A 97 -18.53 -31.52 -22.20
CA ASN A 97 -19.34 -32.34 -23.13
C ASN A 97 -18.54 -32.81 -24.34
N GLN A 98 -17.70 -31.94 -24.91
CA GLN A 98 -16.83 -32.31 -26.03
C GLN A 98 -15.71 -33.25 -25.60
N LEU A 99 -15.13 -33.03 -24.41
CA LEU A 99 -14.04 -33.87 -23.89
C LEU A 99 -14.50 -35.29 -23.50
N LEU A 100 -15.73 -35.44 -23.00
CA LEU A 100 -16.25 -36.70 -22.46
C LEU A 100 -17.24 -37.42 -23.38
N GLY A 101 -17.55 -36.84 -24.55
CA GLY A 101 -18.37 -37.50 -25.57
C GLY A 101 -19.87 -37.35 -25.38
N GLY A 102 -20.34 -36.36 -24.60
CA GLY A 102 -21.76 -36.06 -24.46
C GLY A 102 -22.17 -35.54 -23.08
N ARG A 103 -23.42 -35.07 -22.99
CA ARG A 103 -24.00 -34.50 -21.76
C ARG A 103 -24.12 -35.53 -20.63
N GLU A 104 -24.42 -36.77 -20.98
CA GLU A 104 -24.62 -37.84 -20.00
C GLU A 104 -23.29 -38.20 -19.30
N GLN A 105 -22.22 -38.39 -20.08
CA GLN A 105 -20.89 -38.66 -19.57
C GLN A 105 -20.36 -37.49 -18.74
N THR A 106 -20.62 -36.25 -19.17
CA THR A 106 -20.31 -35.04 -18.40
C THR A 106 -21.02 -35.02 -17.05
N GLN A 107 -22.33 -35.30 -17.02
CA GLN A 107 -23.08 -35.31 -15.77
C GLN A 107 -22.58 -36.38 -14.80
N ILE A 108 -22.25 -37.57 -15.33
CA ILE A 108 -21.65 -38.65 -14.54
C ILE A 108 -20.29 -38.22 -13.97
N ALA A 109 -19.42 -37.62 -14.80
CA ALA A 109 -18.10 -37.17 -14.36
C ALA A 109 -18.17 -36.06 -13.30
N LEU A 110 -19.05 -35.07 -13.50
CA LEU A 110 -19.30 -34.01 -12.52
C LEU A 110 -19.80 -34.59 -11.19
N GLN A 111 -20.79 -35.49 -11.23
CA GLN A 111 -21.31 -36.15 -10.02
C GLN A 111 -20.24 -36.98 -9.29
N ASN A 112 -19.36 -37.66 -10.03
CA ASN A 112 -18.27 -38.43 -9.44
C ASN A 112 -17.27 -37.53 -8.72
N GLU A 113 -16.87 -36.40 -9.32
CA GLU A 113 -15.96 -35.45 -8.68
C GLU A 113 -16.62 -34.73 -7.50
N LEU A 114 -17.89 -34.31 -7.62
CA LEU A 114 -18.65 -33.77 -6.47
C LEU A 114 -18.62 -34.74 -5.29
N LYS A 115 -18.91 -36.03 -5.54
CA LYS A 115 -18.89 -37.06 -4.50
C LYS A 115 -17.49 -37.27 -3.90
N LYS A 116 -16.45 -37.23 -4.73
CA LYS A 116 -15.05 -37.39 -4.30
C LYS A 116 -14.60 -36.26 -3.36
N PHE A 117 -14.97 -35.03 -3.67
CA PHE A 117 -14.68 -33.86 -2.83
C PHE A 117 -15.74 -33.60 -1.75
N LYS A 118 -16.75 -34.48 -1.63
CA LYS A 118 -17.90 -34.35 -0.71
C LYS A 118 -18.69 -33.05 -0.91
N LEU A 119 -18.66 -32.49 -2.12
CA LEU A 119 -19.40 -31.29 -2.47
C LEU A 119 -20.88 -31.64 -2.73
N ASP A 120 -21.79 -30.88 -2.14
CA ASP A 120 -23.21 -30.88 -2.54
C ASP A 120 -23.39 -30.03 -3.81
N THR A 121 -24.48 -30.25 -4.53
CA THR A 121 -24.93 -29.41 -5.64
C THR A 121 -25.51 -28.05 -5.21
N GLN A 122 -25.92 -27.89 -3.95
CA GLN A 122 -26.57 -26.67 -3.47
C GLN A 122 -25.80 -25.93 -2.37
N VAL A 123 -25.16 -26.65 -1.45
CA VAL A 123 -24.52 -26.05 -0.27
C VAL A 123 -23.22 -26.78 0.05
N GLN A 124 -22.10 -26.07 0.02
CA GLN A 124 -20.78 -26.63 0.29
C GLN A 124 -20.14 -25.91 1.47
N THR A 125 -19.35 -26.64 2.26
CA THR A 125 -18.54 -26.04 3.32
C THR A 125 -17.26 -25.42 2.77
N ILE A 126 -16.70 -24.45 3.48
CA ILE A 126 -15.37 -23.87 3.15
C ILE A 126 -14.32 -24.98 3.04
N ARG A 127 -14.38 -26.00 3.91
CA ARG A 127 -13.49 -27.16 3.84
C ARG A 127 -13.57 -27.91 2.51
N GLU A 128 -14.77 -28.22 2.04
CA GLU A 128 -14.95 -28.98 0.79
C GLU A 128 -14.48 -28.17 -0.42
N LEU A 129 -14.79 -26.87 -0.45
CA LEU A 129 -14.30 -25.95 -1.48
C LEU A 129 -12.78 -25.81 -1.45
N TYR A 130 -12.19 -25.75 -0.25
CA TYR A 130 -10.74 -25.74 -0.06
C TYR A 130 -10.07 -26.97 -0.65
N GLN A 131 -10.61 -28.16 -0.41
CA GLN A 131 -10.03 -29.41 -0.93
C GLN A 131 -10.05 -29.45 -2.47
N LEU A 132 -11.10 -28.93 -3.11
CA LEU A 132 -11.14 -28.79 -4.56
C LEU A 132 -10.13 -27.75 -5.05
N ALA A 133 -10.08 -26.56 -4.42
CA ALA A 133 -9.13 -25.51 -4.77
C ALA A 133 -7.68 -25.99 -4.63
N GLU A 134 -7.35 -26.65 -3.52
CA GLU A 134 -6.03 -27.25 -3.27
C GLU A 134 -5.67 -28.26 -4.37
N ALA A 135 -6.61 -29.13 -4.77
CA ALA A 135 -6.36 -30.10 -5.83
C ALA A 135 -6.12 -29.44 -7.20
N ILE A 136 -6.75 -28.29 -7.48
CA ILE A 136 -6.49 -27.48 -8.67
C ILE A 136 -5.12 -26.81 -8.59
N PHE A 137 -4.82 -26.14 -7.47
CA PHE A 137 -3.59 -25.38 -7.28
C PHE A 137 -2.33 -26.25 -7.20
N LEU A 138 -2.48 -27.53 -6.82
CA LEU A 138 -1.40 -28.53 -6.82
C LEU A 138 -1.16 -29.20 -8.19
N MET A 139 -1.85 -28.76 -9.25
CA MET A 139 -1.46 -29.15 -10.61
C MET A 139 -0.04 -28.66 -10.94
N PRO A 140 0.67 -29.31 -11.87
CA PRO A 140 2.00 -28.87 -12.31
C PRO A 140 2.02 -27.36 -12.61
N ILE A 141 3.05 -26.67 -12.11
CA ILE A 141 3.13 -25.21 -12.15
C ILE A 141 3.09 -24.66 -13.58
N GLU A 142 3.60 -25.43 -14.54
CA GLU A 142 3.57 -25.10 -15.96
C GLU A 142 2.14 -25.04 -16.51
N ILE A 143 1.24 -25.90 -16.01
CA ILE A 143 -0.19 -25.87 -16.38
C ILE A 143 -0.86 -24.67 -15.72
N ILE A 144 -0.57 -24.42 -14.43
CA ILE A 144 -1.11 -23.27 -13.70
C ILE A 144 -0.75 -21.96 -14.41
N GLN A 145 0.53 -21.75 -14.74
CA GLN A 145 1.00 -20.54 -15.41
C GLN A 145 0.42 -20.35 -16.80
N GLN A 146 0.08 -21.44 -17.51
CA GLN A 146 -0.57 -21.36 -18.81
C GLN A 146 -2.06 -21.01 -18.69
N VAL A 147 -2.77 -21.57 -17.72
CA VAL A 147 -4.22 -21.39 -17.54
C VAL A 147 -4.56 -20.06 -16.87
N PHE A 148 -3.86 -19.68 -15.79
CA PHE A 148 -4.18 -18.50 -14.98
C PHE A 148 -3.43 -17.24 -15.45
N GLN A 149 -3.79 -16.77 -16.66
CA GLN A 149 -3.18 -15.58 -17.26
C GLN A 149 -3.58 -14.27 -16.56
N LYS A 150 -2.65 -13.31 -16.52
CA LYS A 150 -2.87 -11.97 -15.93
C LYS A 150 -3.46 -10.97 -16.91
N GLN A 151 -3.40 -11.28 -18.20
CA GLN A 151 -4.07 -10.55 -19.25
C GLN A 151 -4.58 -11.57 -20.26
N LEU A 152 -5.83 -11.45 -20.66
CA LEU A 152 -6.42 -12.36 -21.62
C LEU A 152 -6.93 -11.60 -22.84
N SER A 153 -6.36 -11.94 -23.99
CA SER A 153 -6.95 -11.60 -25.28
C SER A 153 -7.64 -12.83 -25.83
N PHE A 154 -8.96 -12.77 -25.96
CA PHE A 154 -9.75 -13.88 -26.47
C PHE A 154 -10.36 -13.48 -27.81
N LYS A 155 -9.97 -14.20 -28.88
CA LYS A 155 -10.41 -13.93 -30.26
C LYS A 155 -10.21 -12.48 -30.72
N GLY A 156 -9.07 -11.88 -30.35
CA GLY A 156 -8.71 -10.52 -30.74
C GLY A 156 -9.35 -9.42 -29.89
N ASN A 157 -10.17 -9.77 -28.89
CA ASN A 157 -10.68 -8.83 -27.90
C ASN A 157 -9.92 -9.00 -26.59
N THR A 158 -9.32 -7.92 -26.09
CA THR A 158 -8.78 -7.89 -24.72
C THR A 158 -9.96 -7.92 -23.74
N LEU A 159 -9.92 -8.85 -22.80
CA LEU A 159 -10.94 -9.01 -21.79
C LEU A 159 -10.58 -8.26 -20.51
N THR A 160 -11.56 -7.58 -19.94
CA THR A 160 -11.46 -7.03 -18.59
C THR A 160 -11.77 -8.14 -17.59
N PRO A 161 -10.95 -8.35 -16.56
CA PRO A 161 -11.23 -9.33 -15.52
C PRO A 161 -12.49 -8.93 -14.73
N ILE A 162 -13.18 -9.91 -14.15
CA ILE A 162 -14.31 -9.61 -13.23
C ILE A 162 -13.84 -8.93 -11.93
N SER A 163 -12.57 -9.09 -11.58
CA SER A 163 -11.93 -8.50 -10.41
C SER A 163 -10.45 -8.26 -10.66
N SER A 164 -9.90 -7.16 -10.14
CA SER A 164 -8.49 -6.79 -10.27
C SER A 164 -7.53 -7.83 -9.70
N ILE A 165 -7.96 -8.67 -8.76
CA ILE A 165 -7.09 -9.69 -8.16
C ILE A 165 -6.69 -10.80 -9.15
N LEU A 166 -7.53 -11.09 -10.14
CA LEU A 166 -7.22 -12.10 -11.17
C LEU A 166 -5.99 -11.70 -12.00
N THR A 167 -5.72 -10.40 -12.10
CA THR A 167 -4.58 -9.83 -12.83
C THR A 167 -3.39 -9.55 -11.93
N CYS A 168 -3.47 -9.87 -10.63
CA CYS A 168 -2.39 -9.65 -9.69
C CYS A 168 -1.20 -10.58 -10.02
N SER A 169 -0.05 -9.99 -10.35
CA SER A 169 1.19 -10.70 -10.68
C SER A 169 1.83 -11.41 -9.48
N GLN A 170 1.45 -11.01 -8.27
CA GLN A 170 1.98 -11.53 -7.02
C GLN A 170 1.32 -12.85 -6.59
N LEU A 171 0.29 -13.30 -7.31
CA LEU A 171 -0.41 -14.57 -7.07
C LEU A 171 -0.25 -15.47 -8.30
N ASP A 172 -0.09 -16.77 -8.11
CA ASP A 172 0.07 -17.71 -9.23
C ASP A 172 -1.28 -18.09 -9.83
N ALA A 173 -2.29 -18.29 -8.99
CA ALA A 173 -3.65 -18.59 -9.41
C ALA A 173 -4.67 -17.98 -8.46
N VAL A 174 -5.84 -17.64 -9.01
CA VAL A 174 -6.99 -17.16 -8.24
C VAL A 174 -8.23 -17.83 -8.79
N LEU A 175 -8.99 -18.45 -7.91
CA LEU A 175 -10.35 -18.90 -8.16
C LEU A 175 -11.30 -17.97 -7.41
N TYR A 176 -12.50 -17.79 -7.94
CA TYR A 176 -13.54 -17.00 -7.29
C TYR A 176 -14.89 -17.71 -7.33
N LEU A 177 -15.76 -17.37 -6.40
CA LEU A 177 -17.16 -17.79 -6.34
C LEU A 177 -18.02 -16.58 -5.96
N GLU A 178 -19.28 -16.58 -6.39
CA GLU A 178 -20.26 -15.58 -5.97
C GLU A 178 -21.20 -16.17 -4.92
N TYR A 179 -21.35 -15.48 -3.80
CA TYR A 179 -22.20 -15.86 -2.68
C TYR A 179 -22.96 -14.65 -2.14
N ALA A 180 -24.29 -14.66 -2.23
CA ALA A 180 -25.14 -13.59 -1.71
C ALA A 180 -24.70 -12.17 -2.14
N ASN A 181 -24.39 -11.99 -3.44
CA ASN A 181 -23.84 -10.77 -4.05
C ASN A 181 -22.45 -10.34 -3.51
N LYS A 182 -21.76 -11.21 -2.79
CA LYS A 182 -20.36 -11.04 -2.37
C LYS A 182 -19.48 -11.98 -3.18
N GLN A 183 -18.24 -11.59 -3.37
CA GLN A 183 -17.23 -12.44 -4.00
C GLN A 183 -16.40 -13.13 -2.92
N ILE A 184 -16.15 -14.42 -3.11
CA ILE A 184 -15.25 -15.23 -2.29
C ILE A 184 -14.09 -15.63 -3.17
N TYR A 185 -12.87 -15.33 -2.72
CA TYR A 185 -11.64 -15.60 -3.46
C TYR A 185 -10.85 -16.70 -2.80
N PHE A 186 -10.31 -17.58 -3.63
CA PHE A 186 -9.32 -18.58 -3.26
C PHE A 186 -8.06 -18.26 -4.05
N SER A 187 -7.01 -17.82 -3.37
CA SER A 187 -5.76 -17.41 -3.99
C SER A 187 -4.64 -18.39 -3.67
N TYR A 188 -3.72 -18.56 -4.61
CA TYR A 188 -2.58 -19.45 -4.46
C TYR A 188 -1.27 -18.72 -4.74
N ARG A 189 -0.30 -18.98 -3.86
CA ARG A 189 1.10 -18.60 -4.06
C ARG A 189 1.97 -19.84 -4.01
N ALA A 190 2.58 -20.17 -5.15
CA ALA A 190 3.42 -21.34 -5.32
C ALA A 190 4.75 -21.21 -4.58
N GLU A 191 5.32 -20.00 -4.52
CA GLU A 191 6.63 -19.74 -3.88
C GLU A 191 6.69 -20.25 -2.43
N ASN A 192 5.65 -19.99 -1.64
CA ASN A 192 5.56 -20.40 -0.24
C ASN A 192 4.51 -21.47 0.03
N GLN A 193 3.91 -22.04 -1.03
CA GLN A 193 2.91 -23.10 -0.96
C GLN A 193 1.71 -22.73 -0.06
N THR A 194 1.18 -21.51 -0.23
CA THR A 194 0.07 -21.02 0.58
C THR A 194 -1.21 -20.85 -0.23
N ILE A 195 -2.34 -21.17 0.39
CA ILE A 195 -3.68 -20.92 -0.13
C ILE A 195 -4.39 -19.95 0.82
N GLY A 196 -4.97 -18.90 0.24
CA GLY A 196 -5.76 -17.93 0.95
C GLY A 196 -7.24 -18.01 0.58
N ILE A 197 -8.13 -17.81 1.55
CA ILE A 197 -9.59 -17.74 1.35
C ILE A 197 -10.09 -16.41 1.91
N PHE A 198 -10.74 -15.62 1.08
CA PHE A 198 -11.13 -14.25 1.41
C PHE A 198 -12.57 -13.94 1.02
N CYS A 199 -13.33 -13.42 1.98
CA CYS A 199 -14.62 -12.76 1.77
C CYS A 199 -14.63 -11.49 2.63
N LEU A 200 -14.47 -10.34 2.00
CA LEU A 200 -14.33 -9.04 2.68
C LEU A 200 -15.64 -8.24 2.58
N PHE A 201 -15.94 -7.42 3.59
CA PHE A 201 -17.19 -6.67 3.67
C PHE A 201 -17.10 -5.25 3.13
N ASP A 202 -15.93 -4.63 3.20
CA ASP A 202 -15.72 -3.32 2.62
C ASP A 202 -15.14 -3.44 1.19
N SER A 203 -15.55 -2.51 0.32
CA SER A 203 -14.96 -2.30 -1.00
C SER A 203 -13.89 -1.20 -0.99
N ILE A 204 -13.59 -0.66 0.19
CA ILE A 204 -12.61 0.41 0.42
C ILE A 204 -11.19 -0.18 0.28
N GLN A 205 -11.04 -1.43 0.71
CA GLN A 205 -9.85 -2.23 0.64
C GLN A 205 -9.69 -2.84 -0.76
N ARG A 206 -8.72 -2.30 -1.51
CA ARG A 206 -8.27 -2.82 -2.81
C ARG A 206 -7.81 -4.27 -2.67
N ILE A 207 -8.70 -5.21 -2.99
CA ILE A 207 -8.50 -6.64 -2.73
C ILE A 207 -7.28 -7.22 -3.47
N ASP A 208 -6.98 -6.67 -4.66
CA ASP A 208 -5.81 -6.97 -5.47
C ASP A 208 -4.48 -6.60 -4.82
N HIS A 209 -4.52 -5.66 -3.87
CA HIS A 209 -3.39 -5.29 -3.05
C HIS A 209 -3.32 -6.12 -1.78
N ILE A 210 -4.44 -6.36 -1.10
CA ILE A 210 -4.44 -6.92 0.25
C ILE A 210 -4.15 -8.42 0.28
N ILE A 211 -4.75 -9.18 -0.62
CA ILE A 211 -4.61 -10.64 -0.61
C ILE A 211 -3.15 -11.08 -0.76
N PRO A 212 -2.35 -10.52 -1.70
CA PRO A 212 -0.92 -10.83 -1.75
C PRO A 212 -0.17 -10.61 -0.44
N TYR A 213 -0.47 -9.54 0.31
CA TYR A 213 0.20 -9.28 1.59
C TYR A 213 -0.10 -10.35 2.64
N TYR A 214 -1.33 -10.87 2.65
CA TYR A 214 -1.73 -11.93 3.57
C TYR A 214 -0.98 -13.24 3.32
N HIS A 215 -0.60 -13.54 2.06
CA HIS A 215 0.23 -14.72 1.77
C HIS A 215 1.62 -14.66 2.40
N TYR A 216 2.12 -13.48 2.75
CA TYR A 216 3.40 -13.29 3.46
C TYR A 216 3.22 -12.79 4.89
N PHE A 217 1.97 -12.63 5.32
CA PHE A 217 1.68 -12.15 6.66
C PHE A 217 2.02 -13.24 7.66
N THR A 218 2.86 -12.89 8.64
CA THR A 218 3.09 -13.72 9.82
C THR A 218 2.29 -13.11 10.95
N GLU A 219 1.43 -13.91 11.59
CA GLU A 219 0.62 -13.44 12.71
C GLU A 219 1.51 -12.95 13.85
N GLY A 220 1.16 -11.80 14.42
CA GLY A 220 1.89 -11.20 15.53
C GLY A 220 2.27 -9.75 15.30
N LEU A 221 2.79 -9.15 16.37
CA LEU A 221 3.32 -7.80 16.34
C LEU A 221 4.76 -7.85 15.82
N ILE A 222 5.02 -7.15 14.72
CA ILE A 222 6.36 -6.98 14.15
C ILE A 222 7.26 -6.30 15.20
N PRO A 223 8.54 -6.68 15.32
CA PRO A 223 9.45 -6.08 16.30
C PRO A 223 9.57 -4.57 16.13
N SER A 224 9.45 -3.84 17.23
CA SER A 224 9.67 -2.40 17.26
C SER A 224 11.16 -2.05 17.20
N LYS A 225 11.46 -0.87 16.64
CA LYS A 225 12.76 -0.21 16.76
C LYS A 225 12.70 0.70 18.00
N SER A 226 13.24 0.23 19.13
CA SER A 226 13.23 1.00 20.37
C SER A 226 14.21 2.17 20.32
N ILE A 227 13.74 3.36 20.68
CA ILE A 227 14.55 4.59 20.79
C ILE A 227 14.38 5.14 22.21
N GLN A 228 15.49 5.33 22.91
CA GLN A 228 15.50 6.06 24.18
C GLN A 228 15.61 7.55 23.89
N ALA A 229 14.54 8.30 24.16
CA ALA A 229 14.53 9.75 23.97
C ALA A 229 15.45 10.42 25.01
N LYS A 230 16.22 11.42 24.57
CA LYS A 230 17.09 12.23 25.44
C LYS A 230 16.40 13.50 25.95
N SER A 231 15.32 13.92 25.29
CA SER A 231 14.42 15.00 25.72
C SER A 231 12.95 14.58 25.55
N GLU A 232 12.03 15.43 26.00
CA GLU A 232 10.60 15.26 25.81
C GLU A 232 10.08 15.66 24.41
N TRP A 233 10.97 16.10 23.51
CA TRP A 233 10.58 16.69 22.23
C TRP A 233 10.88 15.76 21.05
N ILE A 234 9.85 15.62 20.21
CA ILE A 234 9.95 15.01 18.88
C ILE A 234 9.60 16.10 17.87
N ASN A 235 10.51 16.39 16.94
CA ASN A 235 10.30 17.37 15.88
C ASN A 235 10.10 16.62 14.56
N ILE A 236 9.01 16.90 13.83
CA ILE A 236 8.70 16.32 12.52
C ILE A 236 8.64 17.47 11.51
N ILE A 237 9.60 17.51 10.59
CA ILE A 237 9.58 18.48 9.48
C ILE A 237 8.78 17.91 8.30
N GLY A 238 8.16 18.80 7.52
CA GLY A 238 7.53 18.48 6.23
C GLY A 238 8.48 17.83 5.20
N ASP A 239 7.96 17.63 4.00
CA ASP A 239 8.64 16.89 2.92
C ASP A 239 10.05 17.44 2.69
N THR A 240 11.06 16.55 2.65
CA THR A 240 12.47 16.93 2.66
C THR A 240 13.24 16.28 1.51
N TYR A 241 13.81 17.12 0.64
CA TYR A 241 14.68 16.78 -0.47
C TYR A 241 15.54 17.98 -0.90
N PHE A 242 16.86 17.79 -1.04
CA PHE A 242 17.80 18.86 -1.39
C PHE A 242 17.74 19.32 -2.85
N GLY A 243 17.01 18.61 -3.70
CA GLY A 243 16.58 19.13 -5.00
C GLY A 243 17.52 18.82 -6.16
N GLU A 244 18.45 17.87 -6.02
CA GLU A 244 19.48 17.57 -7.02
C GLU A 244 18.91 17.38 -8.43
N PHE A 245 17.80 16.66 -8.57
CA PHE A 245 17.05 16.49 -9.81
C PHE A 245 16.63 17.83 -10.42
N TYR A 246 16.04 18.72 -9.61
CA TYR A 246 15.62 20.05 -10.07
C TYR A 246 16.81 20.97 -10.34
N THR A 247 17.89 20.84 -9.56
CA THR A 247 19.12 21.59 -9.74
C THR A 247 19.76 21.28 -11.09
N GLU A 248 19.82 20.01 -11.50
CA GLU A 248 20.34 19.65 -12.84
C GLU A 248 19.48 20.24 -13.96
N ILE A 249 18.15 20.25 -13.83
CA ILE A 249 17.25 20.90 -14.78
C ILE A 249 17.47 22.43 -14.82
N ARG A 250 17.67 23.07 -13.67
CA ARG A 250 17.92 24.52 -13.60
C ARG A 250 19.29 24.87 -14.20
N LYS A 251 20.31 24.06 -13.91
CA LYS A 251 21.66 24.18 -14.45
C LYS A 251 21.69 24.06 -15.98
N SER A 252 20.96 23.09 -16.54
CA SER A 252 20.89 22.92 -18.00
C SER A 252 20.25 24.10 -18.73
N LYS A 253 19.47 24.92 -18.01
CA LYS A 253 18.82 26.13 -18.51
C LYS A 253 19.60 27.41 -18.19
N GLY A 254 20.74 27.31 -17.49
CA GLY A 254 21.52 28.47 -17.04
C GLY A 254 20.86 29.29 -15.94
N ASN A 255 19.93 28.69 -15.18
CA ASN A 255 19.25 29.37 -14.07
C ASN A 255 20.11 29.32 -12.80
N ASP A 256 20.06 30.39 -12.01
CA ASP A 256 20.68 30.42 -10.67
C ASP A 256 19.98 29.41 -9.73
N ASP A 257 20.74 28.84 -8.81
CA ASP A 257 20.34 27.72 -7.97
C ASP A 257 21.08 27.73 -6.62
N ALA A 258 20.32 27.65 -5.54
CA ALA A 258 20.89 27.73 -4.19
C ALA A 258 21.82 26.56 -3.85
N LEU A 259 21.51 25.33 -4.28
CA LEU A 259 22.33 24.17 -3.99
C LEU A 259 23.71 24.28 -4.66
N GLN A 260 23.75 24.78 -5.90
CA GLN A 260 25.02 25.05 -6.61
C GLN A 260 25.83 26.16 -5.95
N ARG A 261 25.17 27.24 -5.51
CA ARG A 261 25.85 28.44 -5.01
C ARG A 261 26.30 28.34 -3.56
N TYR A 262 25.47 27.73 -2.71
CA TYR A 262 25.62 27.75 -1.26
C TYR A 262 25.74 26.34 -0.64
N GLY A 263 25.47 25.29 -1.41
CA GLY A 263 25.52 23.91 -0.93
C GLY A 263 24.33 23.52 -0.05
N TYR A 264 24.42 22.32 0.53
CA TYR A 264 23.33 21.66 1.27
C TYR A 264 22.93 22.42 2.55
N GLN A 265 23.85 23.19 3.13
CA GLN A 265 23.63 23.89 4.40
C GLN A 265 22.58 25.00 4.30
N HIS A 266 22.46 25.61 3.12
CA HIS A 266 21.68 26.82 2.89
C HIS A 266 20.23 26.71 3.33
N SER A 267 19.58 25.60 2.99
CA SER A 267 18.13 25.45 3.15
C SER A 267 17.68 25.33 4.61
N PHE A 268 18.52 24.83 5.50
CA PHE A 268 18.17 24.69 6.92
C PHE A 268 18.52 25.92 7.77
N GLU A 269 19.32 26.86 7.28
CA GLU A 269 19.90 27.92 8.14
C GLU A 269 18.89 28.72 8.96
N LYS A 270 17.73 29.05 8.39
CA LYS A 270 16.69 29.84 9.07
C LYS A 270 15.75 29.02 9.95
N ILE A 271 15.83 27.70 9.91
CA ILE A 271 14.98 26.78 10.68
C ILE A 271 15.77 25.80 11.54
N LYS A 272 17.11 25.83 11.53
CA LYS A 272 17.95 24.91 12.31
C LYS A 272 17.72 24.98 13.82
N ALA A 273 17.22 26.12 14.32
CA ALA A 273 16.91 26.32 15.75
C ALA A 273 15.81 25.39 16.27
N PHE A 274 15.00 24.78 15.39
CA PHE A 274 14.00 23.78 15.77
C PHE A 274 14.59 22.43 16.17
N PHE A 275 15.79 22.11 15.70
CA PHE A 275 16.37 20.76 15.80
C PHE A 275 17.48 20.73 16.84
N ASN A 276 17.12 20.52 18.10
CA ASN A 276 18.10 20.37 19.18
C ASN A 276 18.79 19.00 19.07
N GLU A 277 20.07 18.91 19.46
CA GLU A 277 20.85 17.66 19.44
C GLU A 277 20.28 16.53 20.31
N ASN A 278 19.50 16.86 21.35
CA ASN A 278 18.88 15.90 22.25
C ASN A 278 17.45 15.52 21.85
N ASP A 279 16.84 16.25 20.91
CA ASP A 279 15.50 15.96 20.43
C ASP A 279 15.52 14.80 19.41
N LEU A 280 14.39 14.12 19.28
CA LEU A 280 14.18 13.20 18.16
C LEU A 280 13.72 14.02 16.95
N ASN A 281 14.60 14.19 15.96
CA ASN A 281 14.35 15.06 14.81
C ASN A 281 14.13 14.20 13.56
N ILE A 282 12.87 14.18 13.10
CA ILE A 282 12.33 13.33 12.05
C ILE A 282 12.10 14.14 10.78
N ALA A 283 12.65 13.70 9.65
CA ALA A 283 12.30 14.21 8.32
C ALA A 283 11.57 13.15 7.50
N ASN A 284 10.54 13.54 6.74
CA ASN A 284 10.05 12.73 5.63
C ASN A 284 11.02 12.92 4.44
N PHE A 285 11.90 11.95 4.22
CA PHE A 285 12.92 12.05 3.17
C PHE A 285 12.40 11.49 1.85
N GLU A 286 12.09 12.38 0.91
CA GLU A 286 11.44 12.05 -0.36
C GLU A 286 12.43 11.93 -1.51
N ALA A 287 13.45 11.11 -1.30
CA ALA A 287 14.39 10.71 -2.33
C ALA A 287 15.01 9.36 -1.99
N VAL A 288 15.76 8.81 -2.92
CA VAL A 288 16.59 7.62 -2.72
C VAL A 288 18.05 7.98 -2.97
N PHE A 289 18.97 7.42 -2.19
CA PHE A 289 20.39 7.55 -2.48
C PHE A 289 20.74 6.70 -3.69
N ASN A 290 21.30 7.36 -4.71
CA ASN A 290 21.64 6.69 -5.96
C ASN A 290 22.84 5.76 -5.74
N SER A 291 22.62 4.44 -5.90
CA SER A 291 23.73 3.50 -6.13
C SER A 291 24.03 3.32 -7.62
N GLU A 292 23.02 3.55 -8.46
CA GLU A 292 23.08 3.45 -9.91
C GLU A 292 22.93 4.83 -10.57
N LYS A 293 23.44 4.96 -11.80
CA LYS A 293 23.33 6.21 -12.57
C LYS A 293 21.94 6.40 -13.17
N ASP A 294 21.38 5.34 -13.75
CA ASP A 294 20.15 5.39 -14.53
C ASP A 294 18.98 4.79 -13.76
N SER A 295 17.79 5.37 -13.91
CA SER A 295 16.57 4.91 -13.24
C SER A 295 15.80 3.92 -14.11
N PRO A 296 15.24 2.82 -13.55
CA PRO A 296 14.33 1.93 -14.27
C PRO A 296 12.97 2.58 -14.60
N LEU A 297 12.69 3.75 -14.04
CA LEU A 297 11.48 4.53 -14.25
C LEU A 297 11.68 5.68 -15.24
N GLN A 298 12.85 5.76 -15.88
CA GLN A 298 13.09 6.69 -16.97
C GLN A 298 11.96 6.56 -18.01
N ASP A 299 11.42 7.70 -18.43
CA ASP A 299 10.30 7.83 -19.36
C ASP A 299 8.95 7.26 -18.88
N LYS A 300 8.88 6.71 -17.65
CA LYS A 300 7.66 6.19 -17.02
C LYS A 300 7.13 7.10 -15.91
N LYS A 301 8.02 7.76 -15.17
CA LYS A 301 7.68 8.65 -14.05
C LYS A 301 8.22 10.05 -14.31
N ALA A 302 7.38 11.07 -14.07
CA ALA A 302 7.74 12.47 -14.36
C ALA A 302 8.84 13.03 -13.45
N PHE A 303 8.87 12.61 -12.18
CA PHE A 303 9.81 13.08 -11.17
C PHE A 303 10.53 11.89 -10.55
N ILE A 304 11.83 11.79 -10.82
CA ILE A 304 12.72 10.71 -10.38
C ILE A 304 13.76 11.33 -9.45
N LEU A 305 13.53 11.22 -8.14
CA LEU A 305 14.27 11.98 -7.12
C LEU A 305 15.41 11.16 -6.54
N GLY A 306 16.59 11.41 -7.09
CA GLY A 306 17.85 10.87 -6.60
C GLY A 306 18.58 11.87 -5.71
N ALA A 307 19.24 11.37 -4.67
CA ALA A 307 19.98 12.17 -3.71
C ALA A 307 21.42 11.66 -3.50
N LYS A 308 22.31 12.56 -3.07
CA LYS A 308 23.69 12.18 -2.71
C LYS A 308 23.80 11.84 -1.24
N ALA A 309 24.13 10.58 -0.94
CA ALA A 309 24.20 10.06 0.43
C ALA A 309 25.13 10.89 1.33
N LYS A 310 26.38 11.10 0.90
CA LYS A 310 27.40 11.76 1.71
C LYS A 310 26.98 13.18 2.11
N GLU A 311 26.61 14.01 1.15
CA GLU A 311 26.25 15.41 1.39
C GLU A 311 24.95 15.54 2.18
N THR A 312 23.94 14.71 1.87
CA THR A 312 22.67 14.68 2.61
C THR A 312 22.89 14.31 4.08
N ILE A 313 23.63 13.22 4.33
CA ILE A 313 23.90 12.73 5.70
C ILE A 313 24.76 13.73 6.48
N GLN A 314 25.74 14.37 5.84
CA GLN A 314 26.54 15.42 6.47
C GLN A 314 25.67 16.59 6.93
N GLU A 315 24.73 17.02 6.10
CA GLU A 315 23.82 18.10 6.47
C GLU A 315 22.85 17.67 7.57
N PHE A 316 22.24 16.50 7.47
CA PHE A 316 21.34 15.97 8.50
C PHE A 316 22.04 15.92 9.87
N LYS A 317 23.28 15.42 9.92
CA LYS A 317 24.08 15.43 11.16
C LYS A 317 24.36 16.83 11.68
N ARG A 318 24.68 17.78 10.79
CA ARG A 318 24.97 19.18 11.16
C ARG A 318 23.77 19.86 11.82
N VAL A 319 22.56 19.57 11.34
CA VAL A 319 21.31 20.14 11.88
C VAL A 319 20.59 19.20 12.84
N HIS A 320 21.26 18.14 13.29
CA HIS A 320 20.75 17.17 14.25
C HIS A 320 19.50 16.39 13.80
N LEU A 321 19.19 16.33 12.50
CA LEU A 321 18.26 15.36 11.95
C LEU A 321 18.85 13.96 12.11
N ASN A 322 18.20 13.16 12.94
CA ASN A 322 18.71 11.86 13.39
C ASN A 322 17.76 10.71 13.07
N THR A 323 16.60 11.01 12.48
CA THR A 323 15.56 10.04 12.13
C THR A 323 14.89 10.41 10.81
N VAL A 324 14.51 9.42 10.02
CA VAL A 324 13.79 9.62 8.75
C VAL A 324 12.58 8.69 8.62
N CYS A 325 11.50 9.22 8.04
CA CYS A 325 10.39 8.43 7.50
C CYS A 325 10.62 8.25 6.00
N LEU A 326 10.50 7.01 5.54
CA LEU A 326 10.82 6.61 4.17
C LEU A 326 9.62 6.02 3.43
N GLY A 327 8.48 5.87 4.11
CA GLY A 327 7.22 5.38 3.54
C GLY A 327 6.57 6.41 2.63
N ASN A 328 7.17 6.65 1.46
CA ASN A 328 6.71 7.62 0.47
C ASN A 328 6.91 7.12 -0.97
N ASN A 329 6.52 7.96 -1.92
CA ASN A 329 6.48 7.70 -3.36
C ASN A 329 7.83 7.90 -4.09
N HIS A 330 8.98 8.02 -3.41
CA HIS A 330 10.27 8.29 -4.07
C HIS A 330 11.38 7.27 -3.76
N LEU A 331 11.18 6.40 -2.77
CA LEU A 331 12.25 5.52 -2.30
C LEU A 331 12.68 4.41 -3.29
N LYS A 332 11.84 4.08 -4.29
CA LYS A 332 12.17 3.13 -5.38
C LYS A 332 12.40 3.79 -6.73
N ASP A 333 12.64 5.11 -6.76
CA ASP A 333 12.89 5.84 -8.01
C ASP A 333 14.10 5.31 -8.79
N TYR A 334 15.11 4.76 -8.10
CA TYR A 334 16.28 4.10 -8.69
C TYR A 334 16.32 2.60 -8.38
N GLY A 335 15.14 1.99 -8.16
CA GLY A 335 14.97 0.56 -7.94
C GLY A 335 15.43 0.05 -6.56
N ALA A 336 15.30 -1.27 -6.37
CA ALA A 336 15.56 -1.93 -5.09
C ALA A 336 17.03 -1.87 -4.63
N ALA A 337 17.98 -1.80 -5.57
CA ALA A 337 19.41 -1.67 -5.24
C ALA A 337 19.71 -0.34 -4.55
N SER A 338 19.19 0.77 -5.10
CA SER A 338 19.35 2.10 -4.51
C SER A 338 18.60 2.24 -3.18
N LEU A 339 17.42 1.62 -3.04
CA LEU A 339 16.74 1.52 -1.75
C LEU A 339 17.61 0.80 -0.71
N ARG A 340 18.15 -0.38 -1.03
CA ARG A 340 19.04 -1.14 -0.14
C ARG A 340 20.27 -0.31 0.26
N TYR A 341 20.89 0.36 -0.71
CA TYR A 341 22.00 1.27 -0.46
C TYR A 341 21.59 2.43 0.47
N THR A 342 20.39 2.98 0.28
CA THR A 342 19.85 4.04 1.15
C THR A 342 19.75 3.59 2.60
N LEU A 343 19.16 2.42 2.85
CA LEU A 343 19.03 1.87 4.21
C LEU A 343 20.40 1.62 4.84
N GLN A 344 21.34 1.05 4.08
CA GLN A 344 22.71 0.82 4.54
C GLN A 344 23.41 2.13 4.93
N GLN A 345 23.28 3.20 4.13
CA GLN A 345 23.90 4.49 4.42
C GLN A 345 23.33 5.13 5.69
N TYR A 346 22.03 4.96 5.96
CA TYR A 346 21.44 5.42 7.23
C TYR A 346 21.91 4.59 8.43
N ASP A 347 21.99 3.27 8.29
CA ASP A 347 22.55 2.38 9.33
C ASP A 347 24.01 2.75 9.66
N GLU A 348 24.87 2.92 8.64
CA GLU A 348 26.27 3.36 8.80
C GLU A 348 26.38 4.75 9.42
N ALA A 349 25.43 5.64 9.12
CA ALA A 349 25.39 6.99 9.65
C ALA A 349 24.85 7.07 11.09
N ASN A 350 24.25 6.00 11.62
CA ASN A 350 23.44 6.00 12.85
C ASN A 350 22.24 6.98 12.78
N ILE A 351 21.56 7.01 11.63
CA ILE A 351 20.30 7.72 11.45
C ILE A 351 19.18 6.68 11.45
N HIS A 352 18.21 6.84 12.34
CA HIS A 352 17.11 5.88 12.46
C HIS A 352 16.14 6.01 11.28
N TYR A 353 15.51 4.91 10.85
CA TYR A 353 14.47 4.95 9.81
C TYR A 353 13.31 3.98 10.04
N ILE A 354 12.13 4.33 9.52
CA ILE A 354 10.93 3.48 9.40
C ILE A 354 10.22 3.73 8.05
N GLY A 355 9.25 2.88 7.72
CA GLY A 355 8.41 3.01 6.52
C GLY A 355 9.01 2.39 5.26
N ALA A 356 10.17 1.74 5.37
CA ALA A 356 10.81 1.02 4.28
C ALA A 356 11.72 -0.11 4.78
N GLY A 357 11.91 -1.11 3.93
CA GLY A 357 12.66 -2.31 4.27
C GLY A 357 13.07 -3.14 3.06
N LEU A 358 13.90 -4.14 3.33
CA LEU A 358 14.35 -5.16 2.39
C LEU A 358 13.29 -6.23 2.14
N ASP A 359 12.27 -6.27 2.99
CA ASP A 359 11.10 -7.13 2.93
C ASP A 359 9.89 -6.43 3.59
N GLN A 360 8.73 -7.07 3.50
CA GLN A 360 7.47 -6.59 4.06
C GLN A 360 7.55 -6.40 5.59
N GLN A 361 8.22 -7.28 6.33
CA GLN A 361 8.27 -7.18 7.79
C GLN A 361 9.10 -5.98 8.22
N GLN A 362 10.30 -5.80 7.66
CA GLN A 362 11.17 -4.68 7.96
C GLN A 362 10.51 -3.35 7.59
N ALA A 363 9.80 -3.29 6.45
CA ALA A 363 9.14 -2.07 6.01
C ALA A 363 8.06 -1.58 7.00
N HIS A 364 7.32 -2.53 7.61
CA HIS A 364 6.27 -2.23 8.58
C HIS A 364 6.78 -2.15 10.04
N GLN A 365 8.10 -2.19 10.26
CA GLN A 365 8.65 -1.85 11.58
C GLN A 365 8.32 -0.40 11.94
N PHE A 366 8.11 -0.19 13.22
CA PHE A 366 7.72 1.09 13.80
C PHE A 366 8.66 1.46 14.94
N PHE A 367 8.66 2.72 15.36
CA PHE A 367 9.44 3.14 16.51
C PHE A 367 8.66 3.01 17.80
N GLU A 368 9.32 2.54 18.85
CA GLU A 368 8.87 2.74 20.23
C GLU A 368 9.77 3.79 20.89
N ILE A 369 9.23 4.98 21.09
CA ILE A 369 9.94 6.10 21.72
C ILE A 369 9.69 6.06 23.22
N ARG A 370 10.75 5.81 23.99
CA ARG A 370 10.69 5.69 25.45
C ARG A 370 11.27 6.94 26.10
N THR A 371 10.49 7.57 26.96
CA THR A 371 10.97 8.60 27.89
C THR A 371 11.06 8.04 29.30
N ALA A 372 11.49 8.85 30.27
CA ALA A 372 11.47 8.46 31.67
C ALA A 372 10.04 8.17 32.20
N GLN A 373 9.00 8.67 31.52
CA GLN A 373 7.62 8.68 32.04
C GLN A 373 6.62 7.96 31.13
N LYS A 374 6.82 7.99 29.81
CA LYS A 374 5.84 7.54 28.82
C LYS A 374 6.49 6.80 27.65
N THR A 375 5.68 6.03 26.95
CA THR A 375 6.07 5.36 25.70
C THR A 375 5.07 5.72 24.59
N PHE A 376 5.61 6.10 23.44
CA PHE A 376 4.87 6.40 22.23
C PHE A 376 5.27 5.43 21.13
N ALA A 377 4.34 5.03 20.27
CA ALA A 377 4.66 4.34 19.03
C ALA A 377 4.52 5.29 17.84
N ILE A 378 5.45 5.21 16.88
CA ILE A 378 5.38 5.95 15.63
C ILE A 378 5.40 4.97 14.46
N PHE A 379 4.30 4.93 13.72
CA PHE A 379 4.15 4.17 12.47
C PHE A 379 4.28 5.11 11.27
N ASN A 380 4.73 4.58 10.13
CA ASN A 380 4.82 5.31 8.88
C ASN A 380 4.42 4.45 7.68
N GLY A 381 3.78 5.05 6.68
CA GLY A 381 3.46 4.37 5.43
C GLY A 381 2.94 5.30 4.34
N TYR A 382 2.95 4.77 3.11
CA TYR A 382 2.49 5.41 1.89
C TYR A 382 1.10 4.89 1.49
N TRP A 383 0.15 5.77 1.16
CA TRP A 383 -1.15 5.30 0.65
C TRP A 383 -1.01 4.53 -0.66
N HIS A 384 -2.01 3.71 -0.99
CA HIS A 384 -1.98 2.89 -2.20
C HIS A 384 -2.16 3.74 -3.47
N ARG A 385 -1.34 3.49 -4.51
CA ARG A 385 -1.56 3.99 -5.87
C ARG A 385 -1.32 2.89 -6.90
N ASP A 386 -2.22 2.79 -7.87
CA ASP A 386 -2.25 1.73 -8.89
C ASP A 386 -0.96 1.67 -9.67
N ILE A 387 -0.53 2.83 -10.19
CA ILE A 387 0.71 2.95 -10.96
C ILE A 387 1.92 2.60 -10.09
N ALA A 388 1.92 3.00 -8.81
CA ALA A 388 3.02 2.69 -7.90
C ALA A 388 3.10 1.18 -7.58
N TYR A 389 1.96 0.50 -7.51
CA TYR A 389 1.90 -0.94 -7.24
C TYR A 389 2.18 -1.78 -8.48
N GLN A 390 1.51 -1.48 -9.60
CA GLN A 390 1.53 -2.30 -10.82
C GLN A 390 2.74 -2.01 -11.71
N ASP A 391 3.08 -0.73 -11.90
CA ASP A 391 4.08 -0.33 -12.90
C ASP A 391 5.46 -0.06 -12.30
N TYR A 392 5.49 0.48 -11.08
CA TYR A 392 6.74 0.92 -10.45
C TYR A 392 7.27 -0.03 -9.37
N ASP A 393 6.45 -0.97 -8.88
CA ASP A 393 6.81 -1.94 -7.84
C ASP A 393 7.28 -1.25 -6.54
N PHE A 394 6.55 -0.26 -6.01
CA PHE A 394 7.07 0.56 -4.89
C PHE A 394 6.96 -0.08 -3.50
N TYR A 395 5.92 -0.87 -3.28
CA TYR A 395 5.60 -1.36 -1.95
C TYR A 395 6.38 -2.62 -1.59
N ALA A 396 6.77 -2.74 -0.31
CA ALA A 396 7.37 -3.95 0.21
C ALA A 396 6.31 -5.05 0.33
N LEU A 397 6.52 -6.16 -0.37
CA LEU A 397 5.62 -7.30 -0.41
C LEU A 397 6.41 -8.60 -0.35
N GLY A 398 6.11 -9.44 0.63
CA GLY A 398 6.89 -10.65 0.90
C GLY A 398 8.37 -10.33 1.10
N ASN A 399 9.23 -10.95 0.31
CA ASN A 399 10.69 -10.78 0.36
C ASN A 399 11.20 -9.60 -0.49
N SER A 400 10.30 -8.83 -1.10
CA SER A 400 10.66 -7.71 -1.96
C SER A 400 10.89 -6.44 -1.15
N ALA A 401 12.01 -5.78 -1.43
CA ALA A 401 12.34 -4.48 -0.85
C ALA A 401 11.40 -3.39 -1.37
N GLY A 402 10.99 -2.48 -0.49
CA GLY A 402 10.06 -1.40 -0.80
C GLY A 402 9.61 -0.61 0.43
N VAL A 403 8.55 0.18 0.23
CA VAL A 403 7.95 1.01 1.28
C VAL A 403 6.73 0.34 1.93
N ALA A 404 6.46 0.67 3.19
CA ALA A 404 5.23 0.26 3.86
C ALA A 404 4.01 0.93 3.22
N CYS A 405 2.90 0.20 3.14
CA CYS A 405 1.64 0.73 2.64
C CYS A 405 0.68 1.03 3.80
N LEU A 406 -0.14 2.07 3.65
CA LEU A 406 -1.30 2.32 4.53
C LEU A 406 -2.43 1.34 4.20
N ASN A 407 -2.23 0.07 4.57
CA ASN A 407 -3.12 -1.04 4.25
C ASN A 407 -3.51 -1.84 5.50
N THR A 408 -4.18 -2.96 5.26
CA THR A 408 -4.63 -3.89 6.30
C THR A 408 -3.52 -4.45 7.16
N ILE A 409 -2.31 -4.66 6.63
CA ILE A 409 -1.20 -5.11 7.46
C ILE A 409 -0.86 -4.05 8.50
N LEU A 410 -0.78 -2.78 8.09
CA LEU A 410 -0.55 -1.69 9.04
C LEU A 410 -1.69 -1.55 10.05
N PHE A 411 -2.95 -1.71 9.62
CA PHE A 411 -4.10 -1.73 10.54
C PHE A 411 -3.95 -2.83 11.61
N GLU A 412 -3.66 -4.06 11.21
CA GLU A 412 -3.47 -5.19 12.14
C GLU A 412 -2.28 -4.93 13.10
N GLN A 413 -1.18 -4.35 12.61
CA GLN A 413 -0.04 -3.99 13.48
C GLN A 413 -0.42 -2.96 14.55
N ILE A 414 -1.20 -1.94 14.18
CA ILE A 414 -1.68 -0.91 15.13
C ILE A 414 -2.66 -1.53 16.14
N ILE A 415 -3.61 -2.37 15.69
CA ILE A 415 -4.58 -3.05 16.56
C ILE A 415 -3.84 -3.96 17.55
N HIS A 416 -2.90 -4.76 17.08
CA HIS A 416 -2.09 -5.65 17.90
C HIS A 416 -1.24 -4.88 18.91
N TYR A 417 -0.65 -3.75 18.52
CA TYR A 417 0.13 -2.91 19.41
C TYR A 417 -0.76 -2.30 20.50
N LYS A 418 -1.88 -1.67 20.11
CA LYS A 418 -2.79 -1.00 21.04
C LYS A 418 -3.45 -1.98 22.01
N THR A 419 -3.75 -3.20 21.55
CA THR A 419 -4.27 -4.28 22.41
C THR A 419 -3.26 -4.70 23.48
N ARG A 420 -1.97 -4.80 23.13
CA ARG A 420 -0.89 -5.14 24.09
C ARG A 420 -0.50 -3.96 24.99
N HIS A 421 -0.63 -2.74 24.48
CA HIS A 421 -0.18 -1.51 25.13
C HIS A 421 -1.28 -0.42 25.13
N PRO A 422 -2.39 -0.63 25.85
CA PRO A 422 -3.56 0.26 25.80
C PRO A 422 -3.27 1.70 26.24
N ASN A 423 -2.28 1.90 27.10
CA ASN A 423 -1.91 3.22 27.63
C ASN A 423 -0.85 3.95 26.79
N HIS A 424 -0.24 3.30 25.79
CA HIS A 424 0.74 3.95 24.93
C HIS A 424 0.01 4.81 23.89
N LYS A 425 0.57 5.98 23.59
CA LYS A 425 0.05 6.84 22.52
C LYS A 425 0.60 6.37 21.18
N VAL A 426 -0.24 6.36 20.16
CA VAL A 426 0.14 5.94 18.80
C VAL A 426 0.08 7.14 17.86
N ILE A 427 1.22 7.46 17.24
CA ILE A 427 1.35 8.48 16.21
C ILE A 427 1.47 7.76 14.87
N LEU A 428 0.73 8.22 13.86
CA LEU A 428 0.84 7.75 12.49
C LEU A 428 1.29 8.88 11.59
N ILE A 429 2.41 8.67 10.89
CA ILE A 429 2.92 9.58 9.86
C ILE A 429 2.54 9.01 8.49
N CYS A 430 1.67 9.69 7.76
CA CYS A 430 1.16 9.24 6.47
C CYS A 430 1.77 10.04 5.33
N HIS A 431 2.25 9.38 4.28
CA HIS A 431 2.46 10.05 2.99
C HIS A 431 1.26 9.77 2.08
N TRP A 432 0.47 10.81 1.77
CA TRP A 432 -0.80 10.68 1.05
C TRP A 432 -1.26 12.01 0.43
N GLY A 433 -2.40 11.98 -0.26
CA GLY A 433 -2.97 13.17 -0.88
C GLY A 433 -2.38 13.43 -2.28
N VAL A 434 -2.83 14.55 -2.87
CA VAL A 434 -2.49 14.93 -4.24
C VAL A 434 -1.76 16.26 -4.21
N ASP A 435 -0.65 16.35 -4.94
CA ASP A 435 0.22 17.52 -5.02
C ASP A 435 -0.58 18.83 -5.15
N PHE A 436 -0.37 19.73 -4.19
CA PHE A 436 -0.95 21.07 -4.10
C PHE A 436 -2.49 21.10 -4.08
N LYS A 437 -3.16 20.01 -3.66
CA LYS A 437 -4.62 19.96 -3.49
C LYS A 437 -5.03 19.95 -2.02
N THR A 438 -6.29 20.31 -1.79
CA THR A 438 -6.96 20.11 -0.49
C THR A 438 -7.11 18.62 -0.16
N THR A 439 -7.52 18.32 1.06
CA THR A 439 -7.75 16.95 1.56
C THR A 439 -8.60 16.13 0.59
N HIS A 440 -8.10 14.95 0.21
CA HIS A 440 -8.79 13.99 -0.64
C HIS A 440 -9.77 13.14 0.20
N PRO A 441 -10.95 12.73 -0.34
CA PRO A 441 -11.92 11.90 0.40
C PRO A 441 -11.34 10.58 0.94
N GLU A 442 -10.37 9.99 0.24
CA GLU A 442 -9.66 8.80 0.71
C GLU A 442 -8.80 9.08 1.95
N GLN A 443 -8.16 10.25 2.03
CA GLN A 443 -7.42 10.65 3.24
C GLN A 443 -8.36 10.71 4.44
N GLU A 444 -9.55 11.32 4.29
CA GLU A 444 -10.54 11.40 5.38
C GLU A 444 -11.06 10.03 5.79
N SER A 445 -11.30 9.15 4.81
CA SER A 445 -11.78 7.79 5.05
C SER A 445 -10.73 6.95 5.80
N LEU A 446 -9.48 6.99 5.36
CA LEU A 446 -8.37 6.31 6.04
C LEU A 446 -8.13 6.90 7.44
N ALA A 447 -8.16 8.22 7.60
CA ALA A 447 -7.98 8.85 8.90
C ALA A 447 -9.03 8.39 9.92
N LYS A 448 -10.31 8.31 9.53
CA LYS A 448 -11.38 7.79 10.39
C LYS A 448 -11.11 6.35 10.83
N LEU A 449 -10.67 5.48 9.92
CA LEU A 449 -10.33 4.10 10.23
C LEU A 449 -9.14 4.00 11.20
N PHE A 450 -8.06 4.74 10.93
CA PHE A 450 -6.87 4.76 11.79
C PHE A 450 -7.18 5.25 13.22
N ILE A 451 -7.97 6.31 13.36
CA ILE A 451 -8.42 6.78 14.67
C ILE A 451 -9.28 5.71 15.37
N GLN A 452 -10.20 5.07 14.64
CA GLN A 452 -11.08 4.03 15.20
C GLN A 452 -10.31 2.83 15.76
N ILE A 453 -9.17 2.47 15.16
CA ILE A 453 -8.33 1.34 15.61
C ILE A 453 -7.28 1.73 16.67
N GLY A 454 -7.29 2.98 17.14
CA GLY A 454 -6.51 3.41 18.31
C GLY A 454 -5.30 4.31 18.03
N VAL A 455 -5.20 4.91 16.83
CA VAL A 455 -4.25 6.01 16.58
C VAL A 455 -4.70 7.26 17.35
N ASP A 456 -3.75 7.91 18.03
CA ASP A 456 -4.00 9.10 18.85
C ASP A 456 -3.67 10.42 18.13
N LEU A 457 -2.75 10.41 17.16
CA LEU A 457 -2.39 11.57 16.35
C LEU A 457 -2.00 11.12 14.94
N ILE A 458 -2.52 11.81 13.93
CA ILE A 458 -2.12 11.64 12.53
C ILE A 458 -1.43 12.90 12.03
N ILE A 459 -0.25 12.73 11.41
CA ILE A 459 0.50 13.79 10.71
C ILE A 459 0.71 13.35 9.27
N GLY A 460 0.14 14.11 8.33
CA GLY A 460 0.25 13.83 6.90
C GLY A 460 1.34 14.62 6.18
N HIS A 461 1.87 14.00 5.13
CA HIS A 461 2.89 14.46 4.19
C HIS A 461 2.44 14.19 2.75
N GLY A 462 3.19 14.67 1.74
CA GLY A 462 3.02 14.30 0.32
C GLY A 462 2.10 15.20 -0.51
N ALA A 463 1.23 15.99 0.11
CA ALA A 463 0.44 16.99 -0.62
C ALA A 463 1.27 18.22 -1.04
N HIS A 464 2.53 18.36 -0.60
CA HIS A 464 3.42 19.51 -0.84
C HIS A 464 2.86 20.90 -0.45
N THR A 465 1.73 20.93 0.27
CA THR A 465 1.09 22.13 0.84
C THR A 465 0.40 21.75 2.15
N ILE A 466 0.15 22.74 3.00
CA ILE A 466 -0.61 22.52 4.23
C ILE A 466 -2.06 22.14 3.92
N GLN A 467 -2.63 21.23 4.71
CA GLN A 467 -4.04 20.84 4.63
C GLN A 467 -4.72 21.04 6.00
N PRO A 468 -6.05 21.24 6.05
CA PRO A 468 -6.75 21.59 7.28
C PRO A 468 -6.58 20.56 8.40
N ILE A 469 -6.82 20.99 9.64
CA ILE A 469 -6.82 20.13 10.82
C ILE A 469 -8.26 19.76 11.14
N GLN A 470 -8.50 18.50 11.51
CA GLN A 470 -9.79 18.03 12.03
C GLN A 470 -9.60 17.32 13.39
N HIS A 471 -10.64 17.32 14.21
CA HIS A 471 -10.77 16.38 15.33
C HIS A 471 -11.73 15.27 14.94
N ILE A 472 -11.24 14.04 14.91
CA ILE A 472 -12.04 12.84 14.65
C ILE A 472 -12.06 12.05 15.96
N HIS A 473 -13.24 11.85 16.55
CA HIS A 473 -13.39 11.23 17.89
C HIS A 473 -12.42 11.82 18.94
N ASP A 474 -12.37 13.16 19.01
CA ASP A 474 -11.49 13.93 19.89
C ASP A 474 -9.98 13.74 19.68
N LYS A 475 -9.57 13.14 18.55
CA LYS A 475 -8.17 12.99 18.16
C LYS A 475 -7.77 13.94 17.04
N PRO A 476 -6.64 14.66 17.17
CA PRO A 476 -6.17 15.56 16.13
C PRO A 476 -5.68 14.81 14.89
N VAL A 477 -6.14 15.26 13.72
CA VAL A 477 -5.69 14.80 12.40
C VAL A 477 -5.18 16.02 11.64
N VAL A 478 -3.87 16.08 11.41
CA VAL A 478 -3.22 17.08 10.57
C VAL A 478 -3.02 16.45 9.19
N PHE A 479 -3.90 16.75 8.24
CA PHE A 479 -3.95 16.03 6.96
C PHE A 479 -2.70 16.21 6.09
N GLY A 480 -2.00 17.34 6.21
CA GLY A 480 -0.81 17.64 5.44
C GLY A 480 -0.04 18.78 6.08
N ILE A 481 1.24 18.56 6.39
CA ILE A 481 2.14 19.61 6.90
C ILE A 481 2.99 20.26 5.81
N GLY A 482 2.81 19.87 4.55
CA GLY A 482 3.46 20.47 3.39
C GLY A 482 4.98 20.28 3.34
N ASN A 483 5.64 21.14 2.57
CA ASN A 483 7.09 21.05 2.36
C ASN A 483 7.88 21.54 3.58
N GLY A 484 8.98 20.85 3.88
CA GLY A 484 10.02 21.32 4.78
C GLY A 484 11.13 22.02 4.01
N VAL A 485 12.25 21.31 3.87
CA VAL A 485 13.32 21.63 2.92
C VAL A 485 13.11 20.79 1.67
N PHE A 486 12.27 21.25 0.74
CA PHE A 486 11.99 20.54 -0.52
C PHE A 486 12.36 21.42 -1.71
N ASN A 487 13.52 21.21 -2.32
CA ASN A 487 14.14 22.18 -3.24
C ASN A 487 13.65 22.11 -4.70
N SER A 488 12.35 21.91 -4.89
CA SER A 488 11.65 22.17 -6.15
C SER A 488 11.37 23.66 -6.33
N ASN A 489 10.83 24.10 -7.47
CA ASN A 489 10.36 25.48 -7.60
C ASN A 489 9.00 25.70 -6.89
N GLY A 490 8.32 24.63 -6.47
CA GLY A 490 6.92 24.67 -6.08
C GLY A 490 5.96 24.93 -7.25
N GLU A 491 4.70 24.56 -7.08
CA GLU A 491 3.62 24.89 -8.03
C GLU A 491 2.47 25.65 -7.35
N TYR A 492 2.73 26.32 -6.23
CA TYR A 492 1.72 26.99 -5.39
C TYR A 492 0.79 27.91 -6.19
N LYS A 493 1.36 28.85 -6.95
CA LYS A 493 0.57 29.79 -7.77
C LYS A 493 -0.26 29.10 -8.85
N LYS A 494 0.28 28.05 -9.48
CA LYS A 494 -0.40 27.30 -10.55
C LYS A 494 -1.65 26.58 -10.02
N HIS A 495 -1.58 26.06 -8.79
CA HIS A 495 -2.69 25.34 -8.16
C HIS A 495 -3.51 26.18 -7.18
N GLN A 496 -3.16 27.46 -6.99
CA GLN A 496 -3.75 28.34 -5.96
C GLN A 496 -3.62 27.76 -4.54
N ALA A 497 -2.54 27.01 -4.30
CA ALA A 497 -2.23 26.44 -3.00
C ALA A 497 -1.44 27.44 -2.14
N LEU A 498 -1.50 27.26 -0.82
CA LEU A 498 -0.77 28.12 0.10
C LEU A 498 0.71 27.69 0.17
N PRO A 499 1.67 28.63 0.08
CA PRO A 499 3.11 28.35 0.05
C PRO A 499 3.70 28.20 1.46
N TYR A 500 3.09 27.31 2.24
CA TYR A 500 3.52 27.03 3.60
C TYR A 500 3.78 25.53 3.76
N GLY A 501 4.68 25.23 4.67
CA GLY A 501 4.75 23.94 5.34
C GLY A 501 4.89 24.13 6.85
N MET A 502 5.18 23.06 7.58
CA MET A 502 5.25 23.13 9.04
C MET A 502 6.36 22.25 9.62
N ILE A 503 6.77 22.61 10.83
CA ILE A 503 7.50 21.76 11.75
C ILE A 503 6.55 21.44 12.91
N ALA A 504 6.17 20.18 13.05
CA ALA A 504 5.36 19.70 14.16
C ALA A 504 6.27 19.31 15.33
N ARG A 505 6.11 19.95 16.50
CA ARG A 505 6.84 19.61 17.72
C ARG A 505 5.90 18.94 18.70
N ILE A 506 6.18 17.70 19.05
CA ILE A 506 5.38 16.92 19.99
C ILE A 506 6.11 16.92 21.33
N ASN A 507 5.42 17.37 22.39
CA ASN A 507 5.87 17.16 23.75
C ASN A 507 5.21 15.89 24.28
N VAL A 508 6.01 14.84 24.43
CA VAL A 508 5.51 13.52 24.82
C VAL A 508 5.04 13.47 26.28
N ASN A 509 5.61 14.29 27.16
CA ASN A 509 5.22 14.33 28.57
C ASN A 509 3.87 15.04 28.73
N GLU A 510 3.71 16.17 28.05
CA GLU A 510 2.48 16.99 28.09
C GLU A 510 1.37 16.47 27.16
N GLU A 511 1.66 15.53 26.26
CA GLU A 511 0.72 15.02 25.25
C GLU A 511 0.12 16.14 24.39
N ILE A 512 0.98 17.05 23.94
CA ILE A 512 0.61 18.15 23.05
C ILE A 512 1.43 18.13 21.76
N VAL A 513 0.85 18.67 20.70
CA VAL A 513 1.55 18.96 19.45
C VAL A 513 1.47 20.46 19.15
N GLN A 514 2.62 21.04 18.82
CA GLN A 514 2.79 22.44 18.43
C GLN A 514 3.15 22.49 16.94
N LEU A 515 2.30 23.11 16.13
CA LEU A 515 2.49 23.22 14.69
C LEU A 515 3.06 24.59 14.35
N TYR A 516 4.33 24.63 13.96
CA TYR A 516 5.06 25.84 13.58
C TYR A 516 5.07 26.00 12.06
N PRO A 517 4.28 26.92 11.49
CA PRO A 517 4.33 27.18 10.07
C PRO A 517 5.62 27.88 9.64
N ILE A 518 6.11 27.45 8.48
CA ILE A 518 7.24 28.02 7.76
C ILE A 518 6.78 28.43 6.36
N PHE A 519 7.35 29.51 5.84
CA PHE A 519 7.11 29.94 4.46
C PHE A 519 8.05 29.19 3.51
N THR A 520 7.49 28.60 2.46
CA THR A 520 8.18 27.62 1.61
C THR A 520 8.05 27.91 0.12
N ASP A 521 7.66 29.13 -0.28
CA ASP A 521 7.77 29.52 -1.68
C ASP A 521 9.26 29.64 -2.06
N ASN A 522 9.77 28.64 -2.76
CA ASN A 522 11.19 28.57 -3.08
C ASN A 522 11.66 29.64 -4.08
N LEU A 523 10.74 30.18 -4.90
CA LEU A 523 11.07 31.28 -5.81
C LEU A 523 11.23 32.61 -5.08
N GLU A 524 10.61 32.77 -3.90
CA GLU A 524 10.76 33.95 -3.06
C GLU A 524 11.84 33.79 -1.99
N THR A 525 11.95 32.60 -1.39
CA THR A 525 12.90 32.30 -0.31
C THR A 525 14.30 32.00 -0.82
N PHE A 526 14.44 31.73 -2.12
CA PHE A 526 15.65 31.16 -2.72
C PHE A 526 16.04 29.85 -2.01
N TRP A 527 15.08 28.95 -1.84
CA TRP A 527 15.23 27.63 -1.19
C TRP A 527 15.75 27.67 0.25
N GLN A 528 15.35 28.70 1.00
CA GLN A 528 15.68 28.85 2.41
C GLN A 528 14.41 29.19 3.21
N PRO A 529 13.59 28.17 3.55
CA PRO A 529 12.37 28.36 4.31
C PRO A 529 12.62 29.06 5.64
N TYR A 530 11.61 29.79 6.14
CA TYR A 530 11.74 30.56 7.38
C TYR A 530 10.42 30.59 8.18
N PRO A 531 10.48 30.77 9.53
CA PRO A 531 9.28 30.91 10.36
C PRO A 531 8.42 32.09 9.91
N VAL A 532 7.12 31.86 9.75
CA VAL A 532 6.21 32.88 9.23
C VAL A 532 6.13 34.13 10.13
N ASN A 533 5.89 35.30 9.51
CA ASN A 533 5.55 36.53 10.24
C ASN A 533 4.08 36.53 10.71
N GLU A 534 3.66 37.56 11.43
CA GLU A 534 2.31 37.63 12.02
C GLU A 534 1.17 37.63 11.00
N LYS A 535 1.36 38.29 9.85
CA LYS A 535 0.35 38.32 8.77
C LYS A 535 0.21 36.95 8.13
N GLN A 536 1.34 36.30 7.83
CA GLN A 536 1.38 34.95 7.29
C GLN A 536 0.81 33.93 8.29
N PHE A 537 1.16 34.05 9.59
CA PHE A 537 0.62 33.21 10.65
C PHE A 537 -0.90 33.31 10.75
N LYS A 538 -1.46 34.52 10.65
CA LYS A 538 -2.91 34.71 10.64
C LYS A 538 -3.56 33.94 9.47
N GLN A 539 -3.02 34.07 8.27
CA GLN A 539 -3.53 33.34 7.10
C GLN A 539 -3.48 31.82 7.30
N VAL A 540 -2.36 31.31 7.81
CA VAL A 540 -2.17 29.87 8.04
C VAL A 540 -3.10 29.36 9.13
N SER A 541 -3.18 30.05 10.28
CA SER A 541 -4.06 29.64 11.38
C SER A 541 -5.52 29.66 10.98
N ASP A 542 -6.00 30.73 10.33
CA ASP A 542 -7.38 30.80 9.82
C ASP A 542 -7.71 29.61 8.90
N TYR A 543 -6.78 29.22 8.01
CA TYR A 543 -6.98 28.09 7.08
C TYR A 543 -6.96 26.73 7.79
N LEU A 544 -5.98 26.51 8.68
CA LEU A 544 -5.80 25.21 9.33
C LEU A 544 -6.88 24.89 10.35
N THR A 545 -7.39 25.92 11.05
CA THR A 545 -8.37 25.75 12.12
C THR A 545 -9.80 25.99 11.67
N GLN A 546 -10.05 26.15 10.36
CA GLN A 546 -11.37 26.46 9.81
C GLN A 546 -12.46 25.39 10.12
N HIS A 547 -12.04 24.19 10.50
CA HIS A 547 -12.93 23.08 10.89
C HIS A 547 -12.80 22.70 12.38
N LEU A 548 -12.08 23.51 13.17
CA LEU A 548 -11.87 23.25 14.59
C LEU A 548 -12.75 24.12 15.47
N ASP A 549 -13.22 23.53 16.56
CA ASP A 549 -13.75 24.31 17.68
C ASP A 549 -12.61 25.05 18.39
N GLN A 550 -12.87 26.29 18.79
CA GLN A 550 -11.88 27.13 19.47
C GLN A 550 -11.38 26.53 20.80
N SER A 551 -12.17 25.66 21.44
CA SER A 551 -11.77 24.94 22.65
C SER A 551 -10.72 23.86 22.42
N HIS A 552 -10.51 23.44 21.17
CA HIS A 552 -9.59 22.34 20.83
C HIS A 552 -8.18 22.80 20.46
N TYR A 553 -7.92 24.10 20.38
CA TYR A 553 -6.60 24.62 20.05
C TYR A 553 -6.29 25.96 20.72
N GLN A 554 -4.99 26.26 20.84
CA GLN A 554 -4.51 27.57 21.28
C GLN A 554 -3.52 28.13 20.26
N LEU A 555 -3.62 29.44 20.00
CA LEU A 555 -2.63 30.17 19.22
C LEU A 555 -1.62 30.79 20.19
N LYS A 556 -0.34 30.44 20.05
CA LYS A 556 0.73 30.88 20.96
C LYS A 556 1.93 31.37 20.17
N LYS A 557 2.86 32.02 20.86
CA LYS A 557 4.13 32.52 20.30
C LYS A 557 5.25 32.34 21.32
N ASN A 558 6.42 31.90 20.85
CA ASN A 558 7.64 31.84 21.64
C ASN A 558 8.86 32.23 20.79
N ALA A 559 10.07 31.93 21.26
CA ALA A 559 11.31 32.29 20.57
C ALA A 559 11.49 31.62 19.19
N LEU A 560 10.83 30.50 18.93
CA LEU A 560 10.87 29.81 17.63
C LEU A 560 9.85 30.36 16.62
N GLY A 561 8.83 31.07 17.10
CA GLY A 561 7.79 31.67 16.27
C GLY A 561 6.40 31.51 16.84
N SER A 562 5.40 31.85 16.02
CA SER A 562 3.98 31.62 16.32
C SER A 562 3.57 30.20 15.92
N PHE A 563 2.71 29.56 16.70
CA PHE A 563 2.29 28.17 16.49
C PHE A 563 0.86 27.91 16.95
N ILE A 564 0.30 26.81 16.43
CA ILE A 564 -0.99 26.25 16.84
C ILE A 564 -0.70 25.07 17.78
N GLU A 565 -1.26 25.08 18.99
CA GLU A 565 -1.12 24.00 19.96
C GLU A 565 -2.40 23.17 20.04
N LEU A 566 -2.27 21.84 19.99
CA LEU A 566 -3.35 20.86 20.10
C LEU A 566 -3.00 19.82 21.17
N LYS A 567 -4.02 19.19 21.76
CA LYS A 567 -3.88 18.06 22.70
C LYS A 567 -4.04 16.72 21.99
N ILE A 568 -3.33 15.67 22.45
CA ILE A 568 -3.28 14.31 21.86
C ILE A 568 -4.09 13.28 22.66
#